data_AF-K1HB86-F1
#
_entry.id   AF-K1HB86-F1
#
_cell.length_a   1.000
_cell.length_b   1.000
_cell.length_c   1.000
_cell.angle_alpha   90.00
_cell.angle_beta   90.00
_cell.angle_gamma   90.00
#
_symmetry.space_group_name_H-M   'P 1'
#
loop_
_entity.id
_entity.type
_entity.pdbx_description
1 polymer ?
#
loop_
_entity_poly.entity_id
_entity_poly.type
_entity_poly.pdbx_seq_one_letter_code
_entity_poly.pdbx_strand_id
1 'polypeptide(L)'
;MSVKYVAMKLISFVDKGSYSNIVLNDAFKEFYLTAKEKAFITEIFYGVLRNKNFLDYMIEKNTKVIKKEWIRNLLRISIYQLTFMSSDAKGVVWEATEIAKKHGIAISKFINGTLRNYLRNKDLEIKKLHDEKNYEILYSIPQYFCDILEKQYGSENLNQAIISLKKIPYLSVRVNKLKYSEEEFEEFLKEKDIQIIKKVDTVYYVNSGLIINSKEFKEGKIIAQDASSYLAAKNLGVKPNDLVLDICAAPGGKTAVLAEEMKNKGEIIAIDIHQHKKKLI
;
A
#
# COMPACT_ATOMS: atom_id res chain seq x y z
N MET A 1 -10.12 -2.77 -23.03
CA MET A 1 -9.78 -1.43 -22.48
C MET A 1 -8.39 -1.54 -21.88
N SER A 2 -7.45 -0.60 -22.12
CA SER A 2 -6.10 -0.74 -21.53
C SER A 2 -6.19 -0.63 -20.01
N VAL A 3 -5.44 -1.48 -19.32
CA VAL A 3 -5.31 -1.51 -17.86
C VAL A 3 -4.86 -0.14 -17.30
N LYS A 4 -4.06 0.62 -18.06
CA LYS A 4 -3.65 1.99 -17.72
C LYS A 4 -4.83 2.96 -17.70
N TYR A 5 -5.81 2.80 -18.60
CA TYR A 5 -6.98 3.67 -18.62
C TYR A 5 -7.81 3.52 -17.33
N VAL A 6 -7.97 2.28 -16.86
CA VAL A 6 -8.61 2.00 -15.56
C VAL A 6 -7.81 2.71 -14.45
N ALA A 7 -6.51 2.47 -14.35
CA ALA A 7 -5.66 3.10 -13.33
C ALA A 7 -5.72 4.64 -13.36
N MET A 8 -5.70 5.27 -14.54
CA MET A 8 -5.83 6.72 -14.70
C MET A 8 -7.15 7.26 -14.11
N LYS A 9 -8.26 6.55 -14.33
CA LYS A 9 -9.57 6.92 -13.79
C LYS A 9 -9.60 6.79 -12.26
N LEU A 10 -9.01 5.71 -11.73
CA LEU A 10 -8.94 5.51 -10.27
C LEU A 10 -8.11 6.60 -9.59
N ILE A 11 -6.95 6.97 -10.16
CA ILE A 11 -6.12 8.06 -9.62
C ILE A 11 -6.91 9.38 -9.62
N SER A 12 -7.68 9.66 -10.67
CA SER A 12 -8.52 10.85 -10.75
C SER A 12 -9.58 10.92 -9.65
N PHE A 13 -10.19 9.79 -9.29
CA PHE A 13 -11.15 9.75 -8.18
C PHE A 13 -10.49 10.07 -6.84
N VAL A 14 -9.30 9.53 -6.58
CA VAL A 14 -8.56 9.83 -5.34
C VAL A 14 -8.12 11.29 -5.30
N ASP A 15 -7.64 11.83 -6.43
CA ASP A 15 -7.30 13.25 -6.54
C ASP A 15 -8.50 14.18 -6.28
N LYS A 16 -9.73 13.68 -6.41
CA LYS A 16 -11.00 14.38 -6.10
C LYS A 16 -11.55 14.10 -4.69
N GLY A 17 -10.78 13.40 -3.84
CA GLY A 17 -11.12 13.17 -2.43
C GLY A 17 -11.71 11.80 -2.12
N SER A 18 -11.83 10.89 -3.08
CA SER A 18 -12.29 9.53 -2.81
C SER A 18 -11.24 8.68 -2.09
N TYR A 19 -11.68 7.78 -1.21
CA TYR A 19 -10.79 6.85 -0.51
C TYR A 19 -10.21 5.79 -1.46
N SER A 20 -8.89 5.61 -1.43
CA SER A 20 -8.15 4.74 -2.37
C SER A 20 -8.56 3.27 -2.32
N ASN A 21 -8.77 2.74 -1.11
CA ASN A 21 -9.19 1.35 -0.90
C ASN A 21 -10.60 1.08 -1.44
N ILE A 22 -11.51 2.05 -1.32
CA ILE A 22 -12.89 1.94 -1.82
C ILE A 22 -12.88 1.95 -3.36
N VAL A 23 -12.24 2.96 -3.95
CA VAL A 23 -12.16 3.14 -5.41
C VAL A 23 -11.56 1.92 -6.11
N LEU A 24 -10.49 1.35 -5.55
CA LEU A 24 -9.84 0.17 -6.13
C LEU A 24 -10.73 -1.08 -6.04
N ASN A 25 -11.37 -1.30 -4.89
CA ASN A 25 -12.25 -2.46 -4.68
C ASN A 25 -13.48 -2.39 -5.58
N ASP A 26 -14.07 -1.21 -5.75
CA ASP A 26 -15.24 -1.03 -6.62
C ASP A 26 -14.87 -1.29 -8.09
N ALA A 27 -13.68 -0.85 -8.53
CA ALA A 27 -13.19 -1.16 -9.86
C ALA A 27 -13.03 -2.67 -10.10
N PHE A 28 -12.55 -3.42 -9.10
CA PHE A 28 -12.40 -4.88 -9.22
C PHE A 28 -13.71 -5.66 -9.21
N LYS A 29 -14.81 -5.02 -8.80
CA LYS A 29 -16.18 -5.56 -8.94
C LYS A 29 -16.81 -5.17 -10.27
N GLU A 30 -16.57 -3.94 -10.74
CA GLU A 30 -17.13 -3.41 -12.00
C GLU A 30 -16.48 -4.05 -13.23
N PHE A 31 -15.16 -4.26 -13.21
CA PHE A 31 -14.41 -4.75 -14.36
C PHE A 31 -14.03 -6.24 -14.22
N TYR A 32 -14.31 -7.02 -15.27
CA TYR A 32 -13.79 -8.39 -15.41
C TYR A 32 -12.29 -8.37 -15.72
N LEU A 33 -11.48 -8.42 -14.66
CA LEU A 33 -10.02 -8.36 -14.71
C LEU A 33 -9.41 -9.68 -14.23
N THR A 34 -8.39 -10.16 -14.94
CA THR A 34 -7.58 -11.31 -14.52
C THR A 34 -6.77 -10.98 -13.25
N ALA A 35 -6.29 -12.01 -12.55
CA ALA A 35 -5.45 -11.82 -11.34
C ALA A 35 -4.19 -10.98 -11.64
N LYS A 36 -3.56 -11.20 -12.80
CA LYS A 36 -2.37 -10.47 -13.24
C LYS A 36 -2.67 -8.99 -13.51
N GLU A 37 -3.81 -8.69 -14.12
CA GLU A 37 -4.25 -7.31 -14.34
C GLU A 37 -4.58 -6.61 -13.02
N LYS A 38 -5.27 -7.27 -12.09
CA LYS A 38 -5.55 -6.72 -10.75
C LYS A 38 -4.28 -6.40 -9.99
N ALA A 39 -3.29 -7.31 -10.01
CA ALA A 39 -1.99 -7.07 -9.39
C ALA A 39 -1.27 -5.85 -10.03
N PHE A 40 -1.26 -5.77 -11.36
CA PHE A 40 -0.63 -4.65 -12.07
C PHE A 40 -1.32 -3.31 -11.82
N ILE A 41 -2.66 -3.25 -11.82
CA ILE A 41 -3.42 -2.05 -11.46
C ILE A 41 -3.10 -1.64 -10.02
N THR A 42 -3.13 -2.59 -9.08
CA THR A 42 -2.84 -2.32 -7.67
C THR A 42 -1.46 -1.70 -7.49
N GLU A 43 -0.45 -2.27 -8.14
CA GLU A 43 0.93 -1.81 -8.10
C GLU A 43 1.06 -0.39 -8.66
N ILE A 44 0.53 -0.12 -9.86
CA ILE A 44 0.61 1.22 -10.45
C ILE A 44 -0.22 2.24 -9.67
N PHE A 45 -1.42 1.87 -9.24
CA PHE A 45 -2.32 2.77 -8.52
C PHE A 45 -1.71 3.23 -7.20
N TYR A 46 -1.35 2.30 -6.31
CA TYR A 46 -0.71 2.66 -5.05
C TYR A 46 0.70 3.19 -5.25
N GLY A 47 1.42 2.71 -6.26
CA GLY A 47 2.72 3.20 -6.66
C GLY A 47 2.72 4.69 -7.01
N VAL A 48 1.78 5.11 -7.85
CA VAL A 48 1.62 6.53 -8.22
C VAL A 48 1.22 7.37 -7.02
N LEU A 49 0.25 6.93 -6.23
CA LEU A 49 -0.20 7.67 -5.04
C LEU A 49 0.95 7.87 -4.03
N ARG A 50 1.74 6.82 -3.76
CA ARG A 50 2.88 6.86 -2.82
C ARG A 50 4.07 7.68 -3.32
N ASN A 51 4.15 7.97 -4.62
CA ASN A 51 5.29 8.68 -5.23
C ASN A 51 4.84 9.95 -5.94
N LYS A 52 3.67 10.49 -5.59
CA LYS A 52 3.02 11.57 -6.35
C LYS A 52 3.90 12.81 -6.48
N ASN A 53 4.55 13.25 -5.40
CA ASN A 53 5.42 14.44 -5.43
C ASN A 53 6.64 14.22 -6.33
N PHE A 54 7.27 13.04 -6.23
CA PHE A 54 8.37 12.67 -7.12
C PHE A 54 7.94 12.73 -8.59
N LEU A 55 6.80 12.09 -8.90
CA LEU A 55 6.29 11.99 -10.26
C LEU A 55 5.91 13.36 -10.82
N ASP A 56 5.24 14.20 -10.03
CA ASP A 56 4.86 15.55 -10.44
C ASP A 56 6.09 16.44 -10.65
N TYR A 57 7.09 16.37 -9.76
CA TYR A 57 8.37 17.07 -9.95
C TYR A 57 9.07 16.65 -11.25
N MET A 58 9.19 15.34 -11.50
CA MET A 58 9.81 14.84 -12.72
C MET A 58 9.02 15.22 -13.97
N ILE A 59 7.70 15.31 -13.90
CA ILE A 59 6.87 15.82 -14.99
C ILE A 59 7.21 17.29 -15.25
N GLU A 60 7.20 18.14 -14.22
CA GLU A 60 7.39 19.58 -14.33
C GLU A 60 8.79 19.98 -14.81
N LYS A 61 9.82 19.18 -14.53
CA LYS A 61 11.15 19.32 -15.16
C LYS A 61 11.14 19.09 -16.66
N ASN A 62 10.21 18.29 -17.16
CA ASN A 62 10.16 17.85 -18.55
C ASN A 62 9.04 18.53 -19.37
N THR A 63 8.18 19.34 -18.75
CA THR A 63 7.13 20.10 -19.43
C THR A 63 6.63 21.29 -18.61
N LYS A 64 6.29 22.40 -19.28
CA LYS A 64 5.97 23.67 -18.61
C LYS A 64 4.51 23.85 -18.22
N VAL A 65 3.54 23.15 -18.83
CA VAL A 65 2.11 23.17 -18.42
C VAL A 65 1.39 21.90 -18.92
N ILE A 66 0.63 21.23 -18.05
CA ILE A 66 -0.34 20.20 -18.45
C ILE A 66 -1.75 20.67 -18.14
N LYS A 67 -2.56 20.90 -19.18
CA LYS A 67 -3.94 21.39 -19.03
C LYS A 67 -4.96 20.31 -18.66
N LYS A 68 -4.74 19.06 -19.08
CA LYS A 68 -5.71 17.96 -18.91
C LYS A 68 -5.21 16.98 -17.86
N GLU A 69 -6.03 16.73 -16.84
CA GLU A 69 -5.74 15.82 -15.72
C GLU A 69 -5.32 14.42 -16.19
N TRP A 70 -6.03 13.85 -17.17
CA TRP A 70 -5.71 12.52 -17.69
C TRP A 70 -4.32 12.45 -18.32
N ILE A 71 -3.81 13.54 -18.93
CA ILE A 71 -2.45 13.57 -19.49
C ILE A 71 -1.44 13.51 -18.34
N ARG A 72 -1.69 14.24 -17.25
CA ARG A 72 -0.84 14.21 -16.05
C ARG A 72 -0.84 12.81 -15.44
N ASN A 73 -1.99 12.17 -15.29
CA ASN A 73 -2.08 10.81 -14.75
C ASN A 73 -1.43 9.76 -15.65
N LEU A 74 -1.55 9.89 -16.97
CA LEU A 74 -0.84 9.03 -17.91
C LEU A 74 0.69 9.18 -17.80
N LEU A 75 1.19 10.42 -17.67
CA LEU A 75 2.62 10.65 -17.44
C LEU A 75 3.08 10.13 -16.09
N ARG A 76 2.31 10.33 -15.00
CA ARG A 76 2.62 9.78 -13.67
C ARG A 76 2.75 8.26 -13.73
N ILE A 77 1.79 7.56 -14.35
CA ILE A 77 1.80 6.11 -14.53
C ILE A 77 3.02 5.67 -15.35
N SER A 78 3.31 6.34 -16.47
CA SER A 78 4.44 5.98 -17.33
C SER A 78 5.78 6.22 -16.64
N ILE A 79 5.98 7.37 -16.00
CA ILE A 79 7.20 7.66 -15.25
C ILE A 79 7.36 6.70 -14.08
N TYR A 80 6.27 6.33 -13.39
CA TYR A 80 6.33 5.32 -12.33
C TYR A 80 6.88 4.00 -12.85
N GLN A 81 6.34 3.48 -13.96
CA GLN A 81 6.83 2.25 -14.59
C GLN A 81 8.30 2.35 -15.03
N LEU A 82 8.72 3.50 -15.57
CA LEU A 82 10.10 3.71 -16.03
C LEU A 82 11.12 3.85 -14.89
N THR A 83 10.66 4.06 -13.65
CA THR A 83 11.53 4.39 -12.51
C THR A 83 11.53 3.29 -11.46
N PHE A 84 10.36 2.77 -11.12
CA PHE A 84 10.16 1.88 -9.98
C PHE A 84 9.80 0.45 -10.38
N MET A 85 9.55 0.19 -11.67
CA MET A 85 9.22 -1.14 -12.16
C MET A 85 10.27 -1.64 -13.16
N SER A 86 10.46 -2.95 -13.24
CA SER A 86 11.31 -3.60 -14.26
C SER A 86 10.60 -3.66 -15.63
N SER A 87 10.10 -2.53 -16.11
CA SER A 87 9.35 -2.42 -17.37
C SER A 87 10.25 -2.07 -18.55
N ASP A 88 9.96 -2.60 -19.74
CA ASP A 88 10.64 -2.17 -20.96
C ASP A 88 10.31 -0.71 -21.30
N ALA A 89 11.35 0.12 -21.37
CA ALA A 89 11.19 1.55 -21.61
C ALA A 89 10.52 1.85 -22.96
N LYS A 90 10.83 1.07 -24.01
CA LYS A 90 10.22 1.26 -25.33
C LYS A 90 8.74 0.94 -25.31
N GLY A 91 8.36 -0.18 -24.69
CA GLY A 91 6.97 -0.60 -24.51
C GLY A 91 6.14 0.40 -23.71
N VAL A 92 6.67 0.92 -22.59
CA VAL A 92 5.97 1.91 -21.76
C VAL A 92 5.71 3.20 -22.55
N VAL A 93 6.71 3.71 -23.27
CA VAL A 93 6.56 4.90 -24.12
C VAL A 93 5.56 4.64 -25.24
N TRP A 94 5.70 3.51 -25.96
CA TRP A 94 4.80 3.15 -27.05
C TRP A 94 3.34 3.10 -26.57
N GLU A 95 3.05 2.36 -25.50
CA GLU A 95 1.69 2.24 -24.98
C GLU A 95 1.09 3.60 -24.58
N ALA A 96 1.87 4.45 -23.91
CA ALA A 96 1.43 5.79 -23.55
C ALA A 96 1.12 6.64 -24.80
N THR A 97 1.92 6.51 -25.85
CA THR A 97 1.67 7.21 -27.12
C THR A 97 0.44 6.69 -27.85
N GLU A 98 0.16 5.39 -27.82
CA GLU A 98 -1.04 4.79 -28.39
C GLU A 98 -2.32 5.24 -27.67
N ILE A 99 -2.29 5.31 -26.33
CA ILE A 99 -3.40 5.85 -25.54
C ILE A 99 -3.65 7.32 -25.95
N ALA A 100 -2.59 8.11 -26.07
CA ALA A 100 -2.68 9.52 -26.45
C ALA A 100 -3.14 9.75 -27.89
N LYS A 101 -2.79 8.87 -28.83
CA LYS A 101 -3.18 8.98 -30.25
C LYS A 101 -4.70 9.06 -30.43
N LYS A 102 -5.46 8.36 -29.57
CA LYS A 102 -6.93 8.38 -29.55
C LYS A 102 -7.51 9.77 -29.26
N HIS A 103 -6.71 10.68 -28.69
CA HIS A 103 -7.09 12.05 -28.37
C HIS A 103 -6.42 13.09 -29.28
N GLY A 104 -5.60 12.64 -30.25
CA GLY A 104 -4.96 13.49 -31.25
C GLY A 104 -3.46 13.25 -31.41
N ILE A 105 -2.98 13.37 -32.65
CA ILE A 105 -1.57 13.14 -33.03
C ILE A 105 -0.63 14.10 -32.27
N ALA A 106 -1.02 15.36 -32.11
CA ALA A 106 -0.21 16.35 -31.39
C ALA A 106 0.01 15.95 -29.92
N ILE A 107 -1.02 15.40 -29.25
CA ILE A 107 -0.92 14.95 -27.85
C ILE A 107 0.01 13.74 -27.76
N SER A 108 -0.09 12.80 -28.71
CA SER A 108 0.81 11.65 -28.78
C SER A 108 2.27 12.06 -28.96
N LYS A 109 2.55 13.02 -29.87
CA LYS A 109 3.90 13.58 -30.04
C LYS A 109 4.41 14.25 -28.78
N PHE A 110 3.56 14.99 -28.07
CA PHE A 110 3.88 15.62 -26.79
C PHE A 110 4.28 14.58 -25.74
N ILE A 111 3.45 13.56 -25.49
CA ILE A 111 3.74 12.51 -24.51
C ILE A 111 5.04 11.76 -24.86
N ASN A 112 5.22 11.40 -26.13
CA ASN A 112 6.45 10.77 -26.59
C ASN A 112 7.68 11.64 -26.30
N GLY A 113 7.61 12.94 -26.62
CA GLY A 113 8.68 13.90 -26.39
C GLY A 113 9.02 14.04 -24.91
N THR A 114 8.01 14.20 -24.06
CA THR A 114 8.18 14.31 -22.60
C THR A 114 8.81 13.07 -22.00
N LEU A 115 8.33 11.87 -22.35
CA LEU A 115 8.89 10.62 -21.81
C LEU A 115 10.31 10.33 -22.33
N ARG A 116 10.61 10.66 -23.59
CA ARG A 116 11.99 10.56 -24.10
C ARG A 116 12.92 11.55 -23.42
N ASN A 117 12.46 12.78 -23.14
CA ASN A 117 13.26 13.74 -22.39
C ASN A 117 13.50 13.27 -20.95
N TYR A 118 12.47 12.73 -20.31
CA TYR A 118 12.58 12.11 -18.99
C TYR A 118 13.66 11.03 -18.96
N LEU A 119 13.61 10.07 -19.89
CA LEU A 119 14.57 8.97 -19.97
C LEU A 119 16.03 9.42 -20.12
N ARG A 120 16.27 10.54 -20.81
CA ARG A 120 17.63 11.09 -20.96
C ARG A 120 18.16 11.76 -19.69
N ASN A 121 17.27 12.38 -18.92
CA ASN A 121 17.67 13.28 -17.82
C ASN A 121 17.41 12.69 -16.41
N LYS A 122 16.63 11.59 -16.30
CA LYS A 122 16.14 11.08 -15.01
C LYS A 122 17.27 10.80 -14.01
N ASP A 123 18.37 10.21 -14.45
CA ASP A 123 19.45 9.77 -13.56
C ASP A 123 20.22 10.97 -13.00
N LEU A 124 20.39 12.03 -13.81
CA LEU A 124 20.99 13.29 -13.38
C LEU A 124 20.11 14.00 -12.35
N GLU A 125 18.80 14.10 -12.61
CA GLU A 125 17.86 14.75 -11.69
C GLU A 125 17.70 13.97 -10.37
N ILE A 126 17.63 12.63 -10.42
CA ILE A 126 17.57 11.79 -9.21
C ILE A 126 18.85 11.96 -8.38
N LYS A 127 20.03 11.95 -9.02
CA LYS A 127 21.30 12.18 -8.34
C LYS A 127 21.33 13.55 -7.66
N LYS A 128 20.91 14.60 -8.37
CA LYS A 128 20.82 15.96 -7.81
C LYS A 128 19.95 16.01 -6.55
N LEU A 129 18.77 15.38 -6.59
CA LEU A 129 17.87 15.34 -5.43
C LEU A 129 18.49 14.61 -4.23
N HIS A 130 19.29 13.55 -4.46
CA HIS A 130 20.05 12.88 -3.42
C HIS A 130 21.14 13.76 -2.82
N ASP A 131 21.91 14.46 -3.67
CA ASP A 131 22.98 15.37 -3.23
C ASP A 131 22.41 16.53 -2.40
N GLU A 132 21.24 17.04 -2.77
CA GLU A 132 20.50 18.09 -2.05
C GLU A 132 19.75 17.57 -0.81
N LYS A 133 19.74 16.26 -0.56
CA LYS A 133 18.92 15.60 0.48
C LYS A 133 17.44 16.01 0.43
N ASN A 134 16.90 16.20 -0.77
CA ASN A 134 15.53 16.62 -0.95
C ASN A 134 14.56 15.44 -0.79
N TYR A 135 14.37 15.02 0.46
CA TYR A 135 13.55 13.87 0.81
C TYR A 135 12.07 14.05 0.47
N GLU A 136 11.60 15.29 0.48
CA GLU A 136 10.21 15.60 0.13
C GLU A 136 9.87 15.16 -1.28
N ILE A 137 10.78 15.41 -2.21
CA ILE A 137 10.61 15.01 -3.60
C ILE A 137 10.99 13.55 -3.79
N LEU A 138 12.18 13.12 -3.34
CA LEU A 138 12.68 11.76 -3.54
C LEU A 138 11.71 10.68 -3.06
N TYR A 139 11.15 10.89 -1.88
CA TYR A 139 10.36 9.87 -1.20
C TYR A 139 8.87 10.24 -1.12
N SER A 140 8.48 11.42 -1.61
CA SER A 140 7.10 11.93 -1.54
C SER A 140 6.57 11.97 -0.12
N ILE A 141 7.41 12.48 0.79
CA ILE A 141 7.12 12.63 2.22
C ILE A 141 7.11 14.13 2.54
N PRO A 142 6.01 14.74 2.99
CA PRO A 142 5.97 16.17 3.26
C PRO A 142 7.10 16.63 4.19
N GLN A 143 7.67 17.81 3.94
CA GLN A 143 8.81 18.31 4.70
C GLN A 143 8.55 18.34 6.22
N TYR A 144 7.34 18.76 6.64
CA TYR A 144 6.99 18.77 8.07
C TYR A 144 7.12 17.39 8.73
N PHE A 145 6.89 16.31 7.99
CA PHE A 145 7.00 14.94 8.51
C PHE A 145 8.46 14.50 8.56
N CYS A 146 9.28 14.90 7.59
CA CYS A 146 10.73 14.76 7.68
C CYS A 146 11.27 15.44 8.94
N ASP A 147 10.80 16.66 9.25
CA ASP A 147 11.22 17.41 10.45
C ASP A 147 10.81 16.68 11.74
N ILE A 148 9.63 16.05 11.78
CA ILE A 148 9.18 15.22 12.91
C ILE A 148 10.11 14.01 13.09
N LEU A 149 10.42 13.30 12.00
CA LEU A 149 11.31 12.13 12.05
C LEU A 149 12.72 12.54 12.47
N GLU A 150 13.23 13.67 11.98
CA GLU A 150 14.54 14.17 12.37
C GLU A 150 14.60 14.51 13.85
N LYS A 151 13.56 15.15 14.39
CA LYS A 151 13.45 15.45 15.82
C LYS A 151 13.39 14.18 16.68
N GLN A 152 12.77 13.12 16.20
CA GLN A 152 12.58 11.87 16.95
C GLN A 152 13.78 10.92 16.87
N TYR A 153 14.41 10.82 15.70
CA TYR A 153 15.45 9.82 15.42
C TYR A 153 16.86 10.42 15.21
N GLY A 154 16.96 11.74 15.07
CA GLY A 154 18.21 12.46 14.77
C GLY A 154 18.55 12.48 13.27
N SER A 155 19.32 13.47 12.84
CA SER A 155 19.71 13.68 11.44
C SER A 155 20.47 12.50 10.83
N GLU A 156 21.26 11.79 11.65
CA GLU A 156 22.02 10.60 11.20
C GLU A 156 21.11 9.44 10.80
N ASN A 157 19.96 9.27 11.47
CA ASN A 157 19.02 8.18 11.23
C ASN A 157 17.85 8.56 10.31
N LEU A 158 17.68 9.86 9.99
CA LEU A 158 16.55 10.36 9.20
C LEU A 158 16.39 9.62 7.87
N ASN A 159 17.49 9.43 7.13
CA ASN A 159 17.46 8.74 5.85
C ASN A 159 16.99 7.28 6.00
N GLN A 160 17.47 6.58 7.03
CA GLN A 160 17.06 5.19 7.29
C GLN A 160 15.59 5.09 7.69
N ALA A 161 15.11 6.01 8.53
CA ALA A 161 13.71 6.10 8.93
C ALA A 161 12.81 6.31 7.70
N ILE A 162 13.14 7.27 6.83
CA ILE A 162 12.41 7.55 5.60
C ILE A 162 12.42 6.35 4.64
N ILE A 163 13.58 5.76 4.39
CA ILE A 163 13.70 4.57 3.52
C ILE A 163 12.86 3.42 4.07
N SER A 164 12.80 3.24 5.39
CA SER A 164 12.01 2.18 6.02
C SER A 164 10.51 2.31 5.71
N LEU A 165 9.97 3.54 5.69
CA LEU A 165 8.57 3.83 5.38
C LEU A 165 8.21 3.55 3.91
N LYS A 166 9.21 3.49 3.02
CA LYS A 166 9.02 3.20 1.59
C LYS A 166 9.07 1.70 1.28
N LYS A 167 9.50 0.86 2.23
CA LYS A 167 9.50 -0.59 2.04
C LYS A 167 8.07 -1.11 1.96
N ILE A 168 7.84 -2.09 1.09
CA ILE A 168 6.56 -2.80 1.04
C ILE A 168 6.46 -3.61 2.33
N PRO A 169 5.40 -3.44 3.13
CA PRO A 169 5.23 -4.22 4.36
C PRO A 169 4.96 -5.67 4.01
N TYR A 170 5.56 -6.59 4.77
CA TYR A 170 5.19 -8.00 4.73
C TYR A 170 3.78 -8.17 5.29
N LEU A 171 3.03 -9.12 4.74
CA LEU A 171 1.73 -9.48 5.31
C LEU A 171 1.98 -10.17 6.66
N SER A 172 1.28 -9.70 7.69
CA SER A 172 1.31 -10.31 9.01
C SER A 172 -0.04 -10.92 9.38
N VAL A 173 0.00 -12.14 9.91
CA VAL A 173 -1.17 -12.85 10.41
C VAL A 173 -0.91 -13.38 11.81
N ARG A 174 -1.93 -13.35 12.65
CA ARG A 174 -1.92 -13.89 14.00
C ARG A 174 -2.68 -15.20 14.03
N VAL A 175 -2.15 -16.20 14.71
CA VAL A 175 -2.86 -17.46 15.00
C VAL A 175 -3.89 -17.21 16.10
N ASN A 176 -5.15 -17.60 15.85
CA ASN A 176 -6.22 -17.57 16.85
C ASN A 176 -6.12 -18.80 17.75
N LYS A 177 -5.58 -18.63 18.95
CA LYS A 177 -5.29 -19.73 19.88
C LYS A 177 -6.53 -20.44 20.42
N LEU A 178 -7.73 -19.86 20.26
CA LEU A 178 -8.98 -20.51 20.61
C LEU A 178 -9.43 -21.56 19.57
N LYS A 179 -8.88 -21.52 18.35
CA LYS A 179 -9.34 -22.33 17.22
C LYS A 179 -8.23 -23.11 16.52
N TYR A 180 -6.98 -22.72 16.69
CA TYR A 180 -5.88 -23.21 15.88
C TYR A 180 -4.55 -23.16 16.62
N SER A 181 -3.72 -24.18 16.42
CA SER A 181 -2.38 -24.28 17.02
C SER A 181 -1.31 -23.64 16.12
N GLU A 182 -0.18 -23.24 16.72
CA GLU A 182 0.95 -22.70 15.97
C GLU A 182 1.62 -23.78 15.12
N GLU A 183 1.63 -25.03 15.59
CA GLU A 183 2.16 -26.19 14.88
C GLU A 183 1.33 -26.51 13.63
N GLU A 184 -0.01 -26.55 13.75
CA GLU A 184 -0.91 -26.74 12.61
C GLU A 184 -0.72 -25.64 11.56
N PHE A 185 -0.52 -24.39 12.02
CA PHE A 185 -0.30 -23.27 11.14
C PHE A 185 1.04 -23.35 10.40
N GLU A 186 2.12 -23.71 11.11
CA GLU A 186 3.44 -23.87 10.50
C GLU A 186 3.49 -25.04 9.51
N GLU A 187 2.72 -26.11 9.74
CA GLU A 187 2.54 -27.20 8.77
C GLU A 187 1.79 -26.71 7.52
N PHE A 188 0.69 -25.98 7.69
CA PHE A 188 -0.02 -25.34 6.56
C PHE A 188 0.89 -24.43 5.72
N LEU A 189 1.75 -23.63 6.37
CA LEU A 189 2.70 -22.77 5.66
C LEU A 189 3.69 -23.59 4.82
N LYS A 190 4.19 -24.71 5.35
CA LYS A 190 5.08 -25.62 4.63
C LYS A 190 4.39 -26.26 3.43
N GLU A 191 3.17 -26.76 3.60
CA GLU A 191 2.38 -27.35 2.51
C GLU A 191 2.12 -26.38 1.35
N LYS A 192 2.01 -25.08 1.66
CA LYS A 192 1.78 -24.02 0.67
C LYS A 192 3.06 -23.36 0.15
N ASP A 193 4.24 -23.85 0.54
CA ASP A 193 5.55 -23.26 0.23
C ASP A 193 5.60 -21.75 0.57
N ILE A 194 5.01 -21.38 1.71
CA ILE A 194 5.00 -20.00 2.21
C ILE A 194 6.12 -19.85 3.24
N GLN A 195 7.01 -18.88 3.02
CA GLN A 195 8.13 -18.64 3.90
C GLN A 195 7.76 -17.68 5.03
N ILE A 196 8.20 -18.03 6.24
CA ILE A 196 8.14 -17.18 7.42
C ILE A 196 9.33 -16.22 7.36
N ILE A 197 9.06 -14.93 7.23
CA ILE A 197 10.07 -13.86 7.23
C ILE A 197 10.49 -13.52 8.66
N LYS A 198 9.51 -13.42 9.56
CA LYS A 198 9.71 -13.09 10.97
C LYS A 198 8.53 -13.62 11.79
N LYS A 199 8.79 -14.02 13.03
CA LYS A 199 7.78 -14.35 14.03
C LYS A 199 7.93 -13.42 15.24
N VAL A 200 6.81 -12.92 15.76
CA VAL A 200 6.73 -12.16 17.00
C VAL A 200 5.60 -12.76 17.82
N ASP A 201 5.96 -13.57 18.82
CA ASP A 201 4.99 -14.36 19.59
C ASP A 201 4.08 -15.17 18.65
N THR A 202 2.77 -14.92 18.61
CA THR A 202 1.81 -15.65 17.76
C THR A 202 1.58 -15.01 16.39
N VAL A 203 2.30 -13.93 16.08
CA VAL A 203 2.17 -13.17 14.83
C VAL A 203 3.30 -13.54 13.88
N TYR A 204 2.94 -13.96 12.68
CA TYR A 204 3.83 -14.39 11.62
C TYR A 204 3.81 -13.39 10.47
N TYR A 205 4.99 -12.94 10.05
CA TYR A 205 5.18 -12.18 8.82
C TYR A 205 5.57 -13.15 7.71
N VAL A 206 4.84 -13.13 6.61
CA VAL A 206 4.99 -14.09 5.51
C VAL A 206 5.29 -13.40 4.19
N ASN A 207 5.92 -14.13 3.27
CA ASN A 207 6.26 -13.64 1.94
C ASN A 207 5.12 -13.74 0.90
N SER A 208 3.94 -14.23 1.30
CA SER A 208 2.82 -14.50 0.39
C SER A 208 1.50 -13.91 0.88
N GLY A 209 0.86 -13.14 0.02
CA GLY A 209 -0.48 -12.58 0.25
C GLY A 209 -1.62 -13.58 0.06
N LEU A 210 -1.35 -14.78 -0.49
CA LEU A 210 -2.40 -15.77 -0.81
C LEU A 210 -3.14 -16.29 0.43
N ILE A 211 -2.50 -16.19 1.58
CA ILE A 211 -3.01 -16.65 2.87
C ILE A 211 -4.34 -15.99 3.25
N ILE A 212 -4.63 -14.76 2.81
CA ILE A 212 -5.90 -14.09 3.07
C ILE A 212 -7.10 -14.74 2.37
N ASN A 213 -6.85 -15.57 1.36
CA ASN A 213 -7.88 -16.29 0.61
C ASN A 213 -8.07 -17.73 1.09
N SER A 214 -7.26 -18.17 2.06
CA SER A 214 -7.24 -19.54 2.55
C SER A 214 -8.48 -19.87 3.40
N LYS A 215 -8.66 -21.17 3.68
CA LYS A 215 -9.74 -21.65 4.55
C LYS A 215 -9.51 -21.20 5.99
N GLU A 216 -8.27 -21.21 6.44
CA GLU A 216 -7.81 -20.81 7.76
C GLU A 216 -8.18 -19.35 8.05
N PHE A 217 -7.99 -18.46 7.07
CA PHE A 217 -8.41 -17.06 7.20
C PHE A 217 -9.93 -16.93 7.27
N LYS A 218 -10.67 -17.60 6.37
CA LYS A 218 -12.14 -17.52 6.31
C LYS A 218 -12.84 -18.11 7.54
N GLU A 219 -12.26 -19.13 8.17
CA GLU A 219 -12.78 -19.76 9.39
C GLU A 219 -12.35 -19.03 10.67
N GLY A 220 -11.53 -17.98 10.55
CA GLY A 220 -11.01 -17.19 11.66
C GLY A 220 -9.98 -17.94 12.51
N LYS A 221 -9.30 -18.93 11.94
CA LYS A 221 -8.14 -19.62 12.54
C LYS A 221 -6.90 -18.74 12.53
N ILE A 222 -6.81 -17.86 11.55
CA ILE A 222 -5.81 -16.80 11.48
C ILE A 222 -6.47 -15.46 11.20
N ILE A 223 -5.87 -14.38 11.70
CA ILE A 223 -6.41 -13.01 11.61
C ILE A 223 -5.30 -12.08 11.10
N ALA A 224 -5.58 -11.26 10.09
CA ALA A 224 -4.61 -10.27 9.61
C ALA A 224 -4.41 -9.18 10.66
N GLN A 225 -3.20 -9.11 11.25
CA GLN A 225 -2.88 -8.18 12.32
C GLN A 225 -1.37 -7.97 12.42
N ASP A 226 -0.94 -6.73 12.64
CA ASP A 226 0.47 -6.41 12.89
C ASP A 226 0.87 -6.72 14.34
N ALA A 227 2.13 -7.13 14.55
CA ALA A 227 2.63 -7.50 15.86
C ALA A 227 2.56 -6.33 16.87
N SER A 228 2.77 -5.08 16.42
CA SER A 228 2.65 -3.90 17.30
C SER A 228 1.24 -3.76 17.87
N SER A 229 0.21 -3.97 17.04
CA SER A 229 -1.19 -3.90 17.46
C SER A 229 -1.57 -5.07 18.37
N TYR A 230 -1.06 -6.26 18.08
CA TYR A 230 -1.24 -7.44 18.93
C TYR A 230 -0.62 -7.24 20.31
N LEU A 231 0.66 -6.85 20.37
CA LEU A 231 1.38 -6.64 21.62
C LEU A 231 0.76 -5.55 22.47
N ALA A 232 0.23 -4.48 21.86
CA ALA A 232 -0.48 -3.43 22.59
C ALA A 232 -1.69 -3.98 23.36
N ALA A 233 -2.50 -4.85 22.74
CA ALA A 233 -3.64 -5.48 23.39
C ALA A 233 -3.20 -6.55 24.41
N LYS A 234 -2.21 -7.38 24.07
CA LYS A 234 -1.67 -8.40 24.96
C LYS A 234 -1.10 -7.81 26.24
N ASN A 235 -0.37 -6.70 26.14
CA ASN A 235 0.26 -6.03 27.27
C ASN A 235 -0.74 -5.40 28.25
N LEU A 236 -2.04 -5.31 27.90
CA LEU A 236 -3.09 -4.95 28.86
C LEU A 236 -3.21 -5.99 29.99
N GLY A 237 -2.80 -7.25 29.73
CA GLY A 237 -2.70 -8.29 30.76
C GLY A 237 -4.04 -8.75 31.30
N VAL A 238 -5.09 -8.73 30.45
CA VAL A 238 -6.45 -9.15 30.81
C VAL A 238 -6.51 -10.62 31.21
N LYS A 239 -7.41 -10.94 32.14
CA LYS A 239 -7.60 -12.28 32.70
C LYS A 239 -9.00 -12.79 32.39
N PRO A 240 -9.20 -14.12 32.36
CA PRO A 240 -10.54 -14.70 32.27
C PRO A 240 -11.48 -14.13 33.35
N ASN A 241 -12.68 -13.73 32.92
CA ASN A 241 -13.75 -13.11 33.70
C ASN A 241 -13.61 -11.60 33.99
N ASP A 242 -12.61 -10.92 33.42
CA ASP A 242 -12.54 -9.45 33.49
C ASP A 242 -13.69 -8.78 32.71
N LEU A 243 -13.99 -7.52 33.07
CA LEU A 243 -14.80 -6.60 32.27
C LEU A 243 -13.87 -5.58 31.61
N VAL A 244 -13.82 -5.57 30.28
CA VAL A 244 -12.89 -4.75 29.50
C VAL A 244 -13.63 -3.82 28.56
N LEU A 245 -13.15 -2.57 28.43
CA LEU A 245 -13.68 -1.58 27.49
C LEU A 245 -12.65 -1.31 26.38
N ASP A 246 -13.01 -1.61 25.13
CA ASP A 246 -12.22 -1.28 23.94
C ASP A 246 -12.85 -0.08 23.21
N ILE A 247 -12.26 1.09 23.42
CA ILE A 247 -12.70 2.35 22.80
C ILE A 247 -11.98 2.54 21.45
N CYS A 248 -12.73 2.62 20.36
CA CYS A 248 -12.24 2.56 18.96
C CYS A 248 -11.89 1.14 18.49
N ALA A 249 -12.77 0.19 18.81
CA ALA A 249 -12.55 -1.22 18.59
C ALA A 249 -12.43 -1.61 17.11
N ALA A 250 -13.12 -0.95 16.18
CA ALA A 250 -13.21 -1.43 14.80
C ALA A 250 -11.86 -1.33 14.04
N PRO A 251 -11.46 -2.36 13.28
CA PRO A 251 -12.24 -3.53 12.83
C PRO A 251 -12.14 -4.77 13.75
N GLY A 252 -11.96 -4.61 15.07
CA GLY A 252 -12.06 -5.68 16.06
C GLY A 252 -10.76 -6.46 16.32
N GLY A 253 -9.65 -6.13 15.64
CA GLY A 253 -8.41 -6.90 15.78
C GLY A 253 -7.86 -6.94 17.20
N LYS A 254 -7.90 -5.83 17.96
CA LYS A 254 -7.46 -5.79 19.36
C LYS A 254 -8.49 -6.44 20.28
N THR A 255 -9.77 -6.17 20.06
CA THR A 255 -10.89 -6.84 20.74
C THR A 255 -10.77 -8.37 20.68
N ALA A 256 -10.43 -8.92 19.52
CA ALA A 256 -10.21 -10.35 19.34
C ALA A 256 -9.03 -10.87 20.17
N VAL A 257 -7.93 -10.11 20.28
CA VAL A 257 -6.80 -10.46 21.15
C VAL A 257 -7.24 -10.52 22.61
N LEU A 258 -8.01 -9.53 23.06
CA LEU A 258 -8.53 -9.50 24.42
C LEU A 258 -9.42 -10.72 24.70
N ALA A 259 -10.32 -11.07 23.77
CA ALA A 259 -11.17 -12.25 23.91
C ALA A 259 -10.37 -13.56 24.00
N GLU A 260 -9.28 -13.67 23.24
CA GLU A 260 -8.39 -14.83 23.29
C GLU A 260 -7.59 -14.92 24.60
N GLU A 261 -7.02 -13.83 25.08
CA GLU A 261 -6.29 -13.78 26.36
C GLU A 261 -7.24 -14.05 27.55
N MET A 262 -8.48 -13.58 27.47
CA MET A 262 -9.56 -13.87 28.43
C MET A 262 -10.11 -15.30 28.30
N LYS A 263 -9.62 -16.11 27.35
CA LYS A 263 -10.07 -17.48 27.07
C LYS A 263 -11.59 -17.56 26.83
N ASN A 264 -12.14 -16.54 26.17
CA ASN A 264 -13.56 -16.39 25.89
C ASN A 264 -14.45 -16.41 27.16
N LYS A 265 -13.94 -15.89 28.29
CA LYS A 265 -14.66 -15.76 29.58
C LYS A 265 -14.60 -14.32 30.09
N GLY A 266 -15.73 -13.76 30.49
CA GLY A 266 -15.86 -12.36 30.93
C GLY A 266 -16.67 -11.54 29.95
N GLU A 267 -16.47 -10.23 29.94
CA GLU A 267 -17.22 -9.30 29.10
C GLU A 267 -16.29 -8.26 28.47
N ILE A 268 -16.47 -8.01 27.17
CA ILE A 268 -15.75 -6.96 26.45
C ILE A 268 -16.77 -6.02 25.82
N ILE A 269 -16.74 -4.76 26.24
CA ILE A 269 -17.54 -3.68 25.66
C ILE A 269 -16.69 -3.06 24.54
N ALA A 270 -17.06 -3.33 23.29
CA ALA A 270 -16.38 -2.80 22.12
C ALA A 270 -17.19 -1.65 21.50
N ILE A 271 -16.62 -0.43 21.46
CA ILE A 271 -17.30 0.74 20.91
C ILE A 271 -16.51 1.38 19.77
N ASP A 272 -17.23 1.83 18.74
CA ASP A 272 -16.69 2.62 17.63
C ASP A 272 -17.69 3.70 17.20
N ILE A 273 -17.20 4.85 16.78
CA ILE A 273 -18.05 5.98 16.39
C ILE A 273 -18.74 5.76 15.04
N HIS A 274 -18.16 4.93 14.15
CA HIS A 274 -18.67 4.73 12.80
C HIS A 274 -19.53 3.47 12.70
N GLN A 275 -20.83 3.65 12.47
CA GLN A 275 -21.79 2.54 12.39
C GLN A 275 -21.42 1.46 11.36
N HIS A 276 -20.87 1.84 10.21
CA HIS A 276 -20.46 0.86 9.19
C HIS A 276 -19.24 0.03 9.62
N LYS A 277 -18.37 0.59 10.48
CA LYS A 277 -17.19 -0.11 11.01
C LYS A 277 -17.55 -1.08 12.14
N LYS A 278 -18.60 -0.79 12.92
CA LYS A 278 -19.09 -1.71 13.97
C LYS A 278 -19.45 -3.10 13.44
N LYS A 279 -19.92 -3.19 12.18
CA LYS A 279 -20.21 -4.47 11.52
C LYS A 279 -18.97 -5.35 11.29
N LEU A 280 -17.77 -4.79 11.48
CA LEU A 280 -16.50 -5.47 11.29
C LEU A 280 -15.91 -6.01 12.60
N ILE A 281 -16.47 -5.63 13.76
CA ILE A 281 -16.04 -6.10 15.08
C ILE A 281 -16.58 -7.51 15.32
#